data_AF-A0A0F7ZPZ2-F1
#
_entry.id   AF-A0A0F7ZPZ2-F1
#
_cell.length_a   1.000
_cell.length_b   1.000
_cell.length_c   1.000
_cell.angle_alpha   90.00
_cell.angle_beta   90.00
_cell.angle_gamma   90.00
#
_symmetry.space_group_name_H-M   'P 1'
#
loop_
_entity.id
_entity.type
_entity.pdbx_description
1 polymer ?
#
loop_
_entity_poly.entity_id
_entity_poly.type
_entity_poly.pdbx_seq_one_letter_code
_entity_poly.pdbx_strand_id
1 'polypeptide(L)'
;MLSVPYWLTDCSIDDITDERYDPFDQVRQTFLKAIDEEGGHMQMKHDVQVTAMMQQSWVSKGVWFWACVRSVNAWLFVCEDHILPKFSPDTDLVGKLKELSSFWKQDAAATVKAKVEDEQRYQAHLSSLFHNKALPHASKEERNSAST
;
A
#
# COMPACT_ATOMS: atom_id res chain seq x y z
N MET A 1 4.48 14.47 -6.47
CA MET A 1 4.88 13.32 -7.31
C MET A 1 3.71 12.93 -8.18
N LEU A 2 3.90 12.87 -9.49
CA LEU A 2 2.89 12.35 -10.41
C LEU A 2 2.96 10.82 -10.38
N SER A 3 1.85 10.18 -10.02
CA SER A 3 1.70 8.73 -10.02
C SER A 3 0.36 8.35 -10.63
N VAL A 4 0.21 7.07 -10.95
CA VAL A 4 -1.11 6.52 -11.31
C VAL A 4 -2.07 6.78 -10.16
N PRO A 5 -3.29 7.25 -10.42
CA PRO A 5 -4.29 7.43 -9.37
C PRO A 5 -4.64 6.09 -8.70
N TYR A 6 -4.71 6.09 -7.38
CA TYR A 6 -4.95 4.86 -6.60
C TYR A 6 -6.28 4.16 -6.96
N TRP A 7 -7.30 4.91 -7.35
CA TRP A 7 -8.61 4.37 -7.75
C TRP A 7 -8.56 3.56 -9.04
N LEU A 8 -7.49 3.68 -9.83
CA LEU A 8 -7.30 2.90 -11.04
C LEU A 8 -6.65 1.54 -10.77
N THR A 9 -5.88 1.45 -9.68
CA THR A 9 -5.08 0.25 -9.35
C THR A 9 -5.61 -0.51 -8.14
N ASP A 10 -6.38 0.14 -7.27
CA ASP A 10 -6.82 -0.38 -5.97
C ASP A 10 -5.67 -1.00 -5.13
N CYS A 11 -4.46 -0.47 -5.33
CA CYS A 11 -3.26 -0.92 -4.65
C CYS A 11 -2.79 0.17 -3.69
N SER A 12 -2.64 -0.20 -2.42
CA SER A 12 -1.89 0.62 -1.47
C SER A 12 -0.42 0.69 -1.86
N ILE A 13 0.36 1.59 -1.28
CA ILE A 13 1.78 1.74 -1.66
C ILE A 13 2.66 0.56 -1.18
N ASP A 14 2.37 0.05 0.02
CA ASP A 14 2.95 -1.14 0.63
C ASP A 14 2.55 -2.44 -0.08
N ASP A 15 1.54 -2.35 -0.94
CA ASP A 15 0.94 -3.45 -1.67
C ASP A 15 1.54 -3.67 -3.06
N ILE A 16 2.34 -2.72 -3.58
CA ILE A 16 2.87 -2.74 -4.96
C ILE A 16 4.19 -3.53 -5.01
N THR A 17 4.21 -4.70 -4.38
CA THR A 17 5.38 -5.56 -4.26
C THR A 17 5.06 -6.94 -4.83
N ASP A 18 6.11 -7.71 -5.15
CA ASP A 18 6.02 -9.09 -5.64
C ASP A 18 4.91 -9.32 -6.69
N GLU A 19 3.87 -10.09 -6.34
CA GLU A 19 2.79 -10.53 -7.22
C GLU A 19 1.94 -9.37 -7.77
N ARG A 20 1.87 -8.24 -7.06
CA ARG A 20 1.08 -7.08 -7.48
C ARG A 20 1.90 -6.03 -8.23
N TYR A 21 3.22 -6.16 -8.28
CA TYR A 21 4.08 -5.25 -9.02
C TYR A 21 3.77 -5.25 -10.53
N ASP A 22 3.74 -6.43 -11.15
CA ASP A 22 3.54 -6.55 -12.60
C ASP A 22 2.14 -6.07 -13.04
N PRO A 23 1.03 -6.46 -12.37
CA PRO A 23 -0.28 -5.91 -12.67
C PRO A 23 -0.33 -4.38 -12.52
N PHE A 24 0.30 -3.84 -11.48
CA PHE A 24 0.35 -2.40 -11.28
C PHE A 24 1.12 -1.69 -12.40
N ASP A 25 2.28 -2.23 -12.81
CA ASP A 25 3.08 -1.63 -13.88
C ASP A 25 2.34 -1.66 -15.22
N GLN A 26 1.57 -2.71 -15.50
CA GLN A 26 0.73 -2.77 -16.71
C GLN A 26 -0.34 -1.66 -16.72
N VAL A 27 -1.05 -1.46 -15.60
CA VAL A 27 -2.04 -0.37 -15.48
C VAL A 27 -1.34 0.98 -15.62
N ARG A 28 -0.16 1.16 -15.02
CA ARG A 28 0.65 2.37 -15.16
C ARG A 28 1.03 2.66 -16.60
N GLN A 29 1.54 1.67 -17.32
CA GLN A 29 1.94 1.84 -18.72
C GLN A 29 0.73 2.18 -19.61
N THR A 30 -0.41 1.53 -19.37
CA THR A 30 -1.67 1.83 -20.07
C THR A 30 -2.13 3.26 -19.81
N PHE A 31 -2.08 3.70 -18.55
CA PHE A 31 -2.40 5.07 -18.17
C PHE A 31 -1.49 6.10 -18.84
N LEU A 32 -0.18 5.85 -18.88
CA LEU A 32 0.76 6.74 -19.55
C LEU A 32 0.50 6.84 -21.05
N LYS A 33 0.19 5.71 -21.70
CA LYS A 33 -0.15 5.69 -23.11
C LYS A 33 -1.40 6.52 -23.40
N ALA A 34 -2.45 6.39 -22.58
CA ALA A 34 -3.68 7.16 -22.73
C ALA A 34 -3.44 8.68 -22.55
N ILE A 35 -2.58 9.08 -21.60
CA ILE A 35 -2.19 10.49 -21.45
C ILE A 35 -1.43 11.01 -22.66
N ASP A 36 -0.51 10.21 -23.22
CA ASP A 36 0.30 10.59 -24.37
C ASP A 36 -0.56 10.79 -25.62
N GLU A 37 -1.51 9.87 -25.84
CA GLU A 37 -2.50 9.95 -26.91
C GLU A 37 -3.36 11.23 -26.78
N GLU A 38 -3.93 11.50 -25.61
CA GLU A 38 -4.74 12.71 -25.38
C GLU A 38 -3.89 14.00 -25.48
N GLY A 39 -2.63 13.95 -25.03
CA GLY A 39 -1.69 15.07 -25.12
C GLY A 39 -1.43 15.52 -26.56
N GLY A 40 -1.43 14.60 -27.52
CA GLY A 40 -1.33 14.93 -28.96
C GLY A 40 -2.55 15.68 -29.52
N HIS A 41 -3.71 15.54 -28.88
CA HIS A 41 -4.96 16.19 -29.28
C HIS A 41 -5.21 17.52 -28.57
N MET A 42 -4.45 17.83 -27.52
CA MET A 42 -4.70 18.96 -26.64
C MET A 42 -3.58 20.00 -26.74
N GLN A 43 -3.93 21.26 -27.02
CA GLN A 43 -2.95 22.36 -26.94
C GLN A 43 -2.64 22.65 -25.46
N MET A 44 -1.58 22.00 -24.96
CA MET A 44 -1.04 22.31 -23.65
C MET A 44 -0.46 23.73 -23.64
N LYS A 45 -0.85 24.53 -22.65
CA LYS A 45 -0.37 25.91 -22.47
C LYS A 45 1.14 25.98 -22.18
N HIS A 46 1.71 24.86 -21.76
CA HIS A 46 3.11 24.68 -21.41
C HIS A 46 3.61 23.35 -22.00
N ASP A 47 4.84 23.34 -22.50
CA ASP A 47 5.50 22.13 -23.03
C ASP A 47 6.02 21.25 -21.88
N VAL A 48 5.09 20.63 -21.15
CA VAL A 48 5.42 19.71 -20.06
C VAL A 48 5.18 18.29 -20.55
N GLN A 49 6.27 17.54 -20.74
CA GLN A 49 6.22 16.12 -21.08
C GLN A 49 5.93 15.27 -19.84
N VAL A 50 4.66 15.28 -19.39
CA VAL A 50 4.19 14.59 -18.18
C VAL A 50 4.52 13.10 -18.21
N THR A 51 4.27 12.44 -19.34
CA THR A 51 4.51 11.00 -19.54
C THR A 51 5.99 10.66 -19.40
N ALA A 52 6.87 11.46 -20.01
CA ALA A 52 8.32 11.32 -19.90
C ALA A 52 8.80 11.51 -18.45
N MET A 53 8.30 12.53 -17.74
CA MET A 53 8.66 12.75 -16.34
C MET A 53 8.23 11.59 -15.42
N MET A 54 7.02 11.07 -15.62
CA MET A 54 6.53 9.91 -14.86
C MET A 54 7.36 8.65 -15.14
N GLN A 55 7.72 8.41 -16.41
CA GLN A 55 8.57 7.27 -16.78
C GLN A 55 9.99 7.41 -16.21
N GLN A 56 10.58 8.60 -16.28
CA GLN A 56 11.89 8.87 -15.68
C GLN A 56 11.86 8.68 -14.16
N SER A 57 10.80 9.13 -13.48
CA SER A 57 10.63 8.94 -12.04
C SER A 57 10.53 7.46 -11.65
N TRP A 58 9.89 6.64 -12.49
CA TRP A 58 9.82 5.19 -12.32
C TRP A 58 11.21 4.52 -12.44
N VAL A 59 11.90 4.76 -13.56
CA VAL A 59 13.22 4.16 -13.86
C VAL A 59 14.27 4.59 -12.84
N SER A 60 14.26 5.87 -12.44
CA SER A 60 15.19 6.41 -11.45
C SER A 60 14.93 5.91 -10.03
N LYS A 61 13.78 5.25 -9.77
CA LYS A 61 13.23 4.92 -8.45
C LYS A 61 12.80 6.15 -7.63
N GLY A 62 12.78 7.34 -8.22
CA GLY A 62 12.33 8.56 -7.56
C GLY A 62 10.88 8.48 -7.09
N VAL A 63 10.01 7.78 -7.84
CA VAL A 63 8.62 7.56 -7.44
C VAL A 63 8.52 6.85 -6.07
N TRP A 64 9.39 5.89 -5.81
CA TRP A 64 9.43 5.13 -4.56
C TRP A 64 10.01 5.94 -3.42
N PHE A 65 11.08 6.69 -3.70
CA PHE A 65 11.65 7.62 -2.73
C PHE A 65 10.61 8.62 -2.21
N TRP A 66 9.88 9.28 -3.12
CA TRP A 66 8.84 10.22 -2.74
C TRP A 66 7.64 9.54 -2.07
N ALA A 67 7.37 8.28 -2.40
CA ALA A 67 6.35 7.50 -1.71
C ALA A 67 6.73 7.20 -0.25
N CYS A 68 7.99 6.84 0.02
CA CYS A 68 8.53 6.67 1.37
C CYS A 68 8.35 7.94 2.22
N VAL A 69 8.65 9.11 1.66
CA VAL A 69 8.51 10.40 2.38
C VAL A 69 7.05 10.68 2.77
N ARG A 70 6.09 10.30 1.92
CA ARG A 70 4.66 10.53 2.18
C ARG A 70 4.01 9.47 3.07
N SER A 71 4.56 8.26 3.09
CA SER A 71 4.02 7.13 3.84
C SER A 71 5.09 6.58 4.79
N VAL A 72 5.15 7.18 5.98
CA VAL A 72 6.04 6.75 7.06
C VAL A 72 5.69 5.36 7.61
N ASN A 73 4.54 4.80 7.24
CA ASN A 73 4.20 3.41 7.58
C ASN A 73 4.77 2.41 6.58
N ALA A 74 4.84 2.79 5.30
CA ALA A 74 5.24 1.88 4.21
C ALA A 74 6.72 2.01 3.83
N TRP A 75 7.43 3.04 4.30
CA TRP A 75 8.75 3.38 3.79
C TRP A 75 9.79 2.27 3.94
N LEU A 76 9.73 1.44 4.99
CA LEU A 76 10.68 0.34 5.18
C LEU A 76 10.52 -0.68 4.05
N PHE A 77 9.30 -1.15 3.83
CA PHE A 77 8.95 -2.14 2.79
C PHE A 77 9.23 -1.58 1.38
N VAL A 78 8.77 -0.35 1.11
CA VAL A 78 9.01 0.31 -0.20
C VAL A 78 10.50 0.54 -0.47
N CYS A 79 11.28 0.87 0.57
CA CYS A 79 12.73 1.01 0.42
C CYS A 79 13.38 -0.34 0.13
N GLU A 80 13.02 -1.37 0.90
CA GLU A 80 13.52 -2.74 0.75
C GLU A 80 13.27 -3.29 -0.65
N ASP A 81 12.05 -3.15 -1.16
CA ASP A 81 11.64 -3.83 -2.39
C ASP A 81 11.94 -3.03 -3.66
N HIS A 82 11.90 -1.69 -3.59
CA HIS A 82 11.97 -0.88 -4.81
C HIS A 82 13.22 -0.03 -4.94
N ILE A 83 13.84 0.35 -3.82
CA ILE A 83 14.99 1.26 -3.82
C ILE A 83 16.27 0.45 -3.65
N LEU A 84 16.40 -0.32 -2.58
CA LEU A 84 17.63 -1.03 -2.23
C LEU A 84 18.19 -1.91 -3.35
N PRO A 85 17.39 -2.72 -4.09
CA PRO A 85 17.93 -3.62 -5.10
C PRO A 85 18.67 -2.90 -6.22
N LYS A 86 18.43 -1.59 -6.41
CA LYS A 86 19.13 -0.76 -7.37
C LYS A 86 20.45 -0.19 -6.85
N PHE A 87 20.58 0.07 -5.55
CA PHE A 87 21.69 0.84 -4.97
C PHE A 87 22.61 0.00 -4.09
N SER A 88 22.17 -1.17 -3.62
CA SER A 88 22.96 -2.06 -2.77
C SER A 88 22.60 -3.52 -3.05
N PRO A 89 23.59 -4.43 -3.10
CA PRO A 89 23.35 -5.86 -3.12
C PRO A 89 23.01 -6.42 -1.73
N ASP A 90 23.22 -5.64 -0.66
CA ASP A 90 22.92 -6.05 0.72
C ASP A 90 21.43 -5.85 1.02
N THR A 91 20.68 -6.95 0.98
CA THR A 91 19.25 -6.98 1.30
C THR A 91 18.97 -6.84 2.80
N ASP A 92 19.96 -7.08 3.67
CA ASP A 92 19.79 -6.99 5.13
C ASP A 92 19.99 -5.57 5.68
N LEU A 93 20.16 -4.56 4.80
CA LEU A 93 20.33 -3.18 5.23
C LEU A 93 19.11 -2.65 6.01
N VAL A 94 17.91 -3.10 5.67
CA VAL A 94 16.68 -2.75 6.41
C VAL A 94 16.64 -3.42 7.78
N GLY A 95 17.11 -4.66 7.87
CA GLY A 95 17.29 -5.38 9.13
C GLY A 95 18.21 -4.61 10.08
N LYS A 96 19.35 -4.14 9.58
CA LYS A 96 20.31 -3.30 10.32
C LYS A 96 19.71 -1.96 10.74
N LEU A 97 18.79 -1.42 9.95
CA LEU A 97 18.07 -0.18 10.26
C LEU A 97 17.19 -0.30 11.52
N LYS A 98 16.79 -1.52 11.91
CA LYS A 98 16.06 -1.75 13.17
C LYS A 98 16.88 -1.32 14.39
N GLU A 99 18.20 -1.36 14.32
CA GLU A 99 19.07 -0.84 15.39
C GLU A 99 18.86 0.66 15.60
N LEU A 100 18.44 1.40 14.57
CA LEU A 100 18.10 2.82 14.72
C LEU A 100 16.92 3.03 15.67
N SER A 101 16.04 2.02 15.87
CA SER A 101 14.90 2.11 16.79
C SER A 101 15.31 2.58 18.20
N SER A 102 16.53 2.23 18.61
CA SER A 102 17.14 2.64 19.88
C SER A 102 17.29 4.17 20.03
N PHE A 103 17.41 4.91 18.93
CA PHE A 103 17.47 6.39 18.96
C PHE A 103 16.12 7.03 19.28
N TRP A 104 15.00 6.37 18.99
CA TRP A 104 13.66 6.91 19.28
C TRP A 104 13.24 6.68 20.72
N LYS A 105 13.61 5.55 21.31
CA LYS A 105 13.27 5.22 22.70
C LYS A 105 14.23 4.19 23.27
N GLN A 106 14.63 4.40 24.53
CA GLN A 106 15.32 3.38 25.30
C GLN A 106 14.42 2.14 25.42
N ASP A 107 14.98 0.97 25.11
CA ASP A 107 14.24 -0.30 25.05
C ASP A 107 13.03 -0.26 24.09
N ALA A 108 13.28 0.24 22.87
CA ALA A 108 12.30 0.21 21.79
C ALA A 108 11.74 -1.20 21.55
N ALA A 109 12.58 -2.23 21.71
CA ALA A 109 12.19 -3.63 21.54
C ALA A 109 11.05 -4.05 22.49
N ALA A 110 11.13 -3.72 23.80
CA ALA A 110 10.04 -4.01 24.73
C ALA A 110 8.76 -3.25 24.38
N THR A 111 8.88 -2.01 23.90
CA THR A 111 7.71 -1.22 23.47
C THR A 111 7.03 -1.84 22.25
N VAL A 112 7.81 -2.26 21.25
CA VAL A 112 7.29 -2.96 20.07
C VAL A 112 6.60 -4.26 20.48
N LYS A 113 7.24 -5.08 21.32
CA LYS A 113 6.66 -6.34 21.82
C LYS A 113 5.31 -6.10 22.51
N ALA A 114 5.24 -5.16 23.43
CA ALA A 114 4.01 -4.83 24.14
C ALA A 114 2.89 -4.35 23.19
N LYS A 115 3.25 -3.61 22.12
CA LYS A 115 2.28 -3.15 21.13
C LYS A 115 1.74 -4.27 20.25
N VAL A 116 2.59 -5.22 19.85
CA VAL A 116 2.17 -6.41 19.10
C VAL A 116 1.23 -7.29 19.94
N GLU A 117 1.54 -7.48 21.23
CA GLU A 117 0.66 -8.22 22.16
C GLU A 117 -0.70 -7.51 22.33
N ASP A 118 -0.69 -6.18 22.42
CA ASP A 118 -1.91 -5.38 22.54
C ASP A 118 -2.79 -5.48 21.29
N GLU A 119 -2.19 -5.41 20.10
CA GLU A 119 -2.89 -5.62 18.83
C GLU A 119 -3.53 -7.00 18.76
N GLN A 120 -2.80 -8.06 19.11
CA GLN A 120 -3.33 -9.42 19.11
C GLN A 120 -4.55 -9.57 20.04
N ARG A 121 -4.48 -8.98 21.24
CA ARG A 121 -5.63 -8.94 22.17
C ARG A 121 -6.81 -8.17 21.59
N TYR A 122 -6.53 -7.03 20.95
CA TYR A 122 -7.56 -6.22 20.32
C TYR A 122 -8.25 -6.97 19.17
N GLN A 123 -7.50 -7.63 18.30
CA GLN A 123 -8.04 -8.44 17.20
C GLN A 123 -8.88 -9.62 17.70
N ALA A 124 -8.43 -10.31 18.75
CA ALA A 124 -9.20 -11.38 19.39
C ALA A 124 -10.51 -10.87 20.00
N HIS A 125 -10.46 -9.71 20.66
CA HIS A 125 -11.65 -9.07 21.22
C HIS A 125 -12.63 -8.64 20.13
N LEU A 126 -12.17 -7.97 19.07
CA LEU A 126 -13.00 -7.62 17.91
C LEU A 126 -13.65 -8.85 17.30
N SER A 127 -12.86 -9.90 17.05
CA SER A 127 -13.38 -11.16 16.50
C SER A 127 -14.49 -11.72 17.37
N SER A 128 -14.34 -11.73 18.70
CA SER A 128 -15.37 -12.20 19.62
C SER A 128 -16.68 -11.38 19.54
N LEU A 129 -16.58 -10.05 19.38
CA LEU A 129 -17.74 -9.17 19.29
C LEU A 129 -18.53 -9.38 18.00
N PHE A 130 -17.84 -9.59 16.87
CA PHE A 130 -18.48 -9.73 15.57
C PHE A 130 -18.95 -11.16 15.28
N HIS A 131 -18.27 -12.19 15.79
CA HIS A 131 -18.77 -13.56 15.71
C HIS A 131 -20.02 -13.77 16.57
N ASN A 132 -20.14 -13.05 17.70
CA ASN A 132 -21.31 -13.14 18.58
C ASN A 132 -22.53 -12.31 18.08
N LYS A 133 -22.36 -11.49 17.03
CA LYS A 133 -23.44 -10.70 16.42
C LYS A 133 -24.04 -11.34 15.16
N ALA A 134 -23.42 -12.40 14.64
CA ALA A 134 -23.95 -13.19 13.53
C ALA A 134 -24.95 -14.23 14.07
N LEU A 135 -26.24 -13.83 14.11
CA LEU A 135 -27.51 -14.55 14.41
C LEU A 135 -28.19 -14.03 15.69
N PRO A 136 -29.37 -13.38 15.56
CA PRO A 136 -30.60 -14.08 15.15
C PRO A 136 -31.52 -13.26 14.23
N HIS A 137 -31.59 -13.59 12.94
CA HIS A 137 -32.71 -13.17 12.08
C HIS A 137 -33.32 -14.30 11.23
N ALA A 138 -32.81 -15.52 11.29
CA ALA A 138 -33.36 -16.67 10.57
C ALA A 138 -34.21 -17.56 11.49
N SER A 139 -35.29 -17.03 12.08
CA SER A 139 -36.33 -17.86 12.74
C SER A 139 -37.60 -17.07 13.06
N LYS A 140 -38.20 -16.40 12.07
CA LYS A 140 -39.61 -15.95 12.13
C LYS A 140 -40.24 -15.91 10.74
N GLU A 141 -40.29 -17.04 10.02
CA GLU A 141 -41.19 -17.17 8.86
C GLU A 141 -42.03 -18.48 8.83
N GLU A 142 -41.83 -19.43 9.76
CA GLU A 142 -42.64 -20.66 9.81
C GLU A 142 -43.83 -20.61 10.79
N ARG A 143 -44.56 -19.48 10.88
CA ARG A 143 -45.83 -19.42 11.64
C ARG A 143 -47.07 -19.04 10.83
N ASN A 144 -47.00 -18.99 9.50
CA ASN A 144 -48.15 -18.70 8.64
C ASN A 144 -48.58 -19.88 7.74
N SER A 145 -48.52 -21.11 8.26
CA SER A 145 -49.02 -22.30 7.54
C SER A 145 -49.73 -23.29 8.47
N ALA A 146 -50.53 -22.78 9.42
CA ALA A 146 -51.45 -23.60 10.20
C ALA A 146 -52.64 -22.76 10.70
N SER A 147 -53.50 -22.33 9.79
CA SER A 147 -54.91 -22.00 10.05
C SER A 147 -55.63 -21.92 8.70
N THR A 148 -56.14 -23.06 8.26
CA THR A 148 -57.25 -23.18 7.31
C THR A 148 -58.21 -24.19 7.90
#